data_AF-A0A7W0LQU1-F1
#
_entry.id   AF-A0A7W0LQU1-F1
#
_cell.length_a   1.000
_cell.length_b   1.000
_cell.length_c   1.000
_cell.angle_alpha   90.00
_cell.angle_beta   90.00
_cell.angle_gamma   90.00
#
_symmetry.space_group_name_H-M   'P 1'
#
loop_
_entity.id
_entity.type
_entity.pdbx_description
1 polymer ?
#
loop_
_entity_poly.entity_id
_entity_poly.type
_entity_poly.pdbx_seq_one_letter_code
_entity_poly.pdbx_strand_id
1 'polypeptide(L)'
;MARLDIVRRGHEGLRIGSWRGDDRIAYMAPMAETSPTVTMVRHGCALLASRGYGEALTSALSPSEQAGFVGAGFSVCARLHLLSHDLASLPAVPGATLRRGR
;
A
#
# COMPACT_ATOMS: atom_id res chain seq x y z
N MET A 1 -6.08 3.02 15.15
CA MET A 1 -5.27 2.21 14.21
C MET A 1 -6.17 1.92 13.02
N ALA A 2 -5.87 2.43 11.83
CA ALA A 2 -6.73 2.21 10.66
C ALA A 2 -6.80 0.70 10.37
N ARG A 3 -8.01 0.14 10.35
CA ARG A 3 -8.22 -1.28 10.06
C ARG A 3 -8.08 -1.50 8.56
N LEU A 4 -7.16 -2.35 8.17
CA LEU A 4 -7.02 -2.81 6.80
C LEU A 4 -7.81 -4.12 6.62
N ASP A 5 -8.66 -4.16 5.61
CA ASP A 5 -9.34 -5.36 5.15
C ASP A 5 -8.59 -5.97 3.98
N ILE A 6 -8.77 -7.28 3.78
CA ILE A 6 -8.24 -8.00 2.63
C ILE A 6 -9.39 -8.36 1.71
N VAL A 7 -9.26 -8.00 0.43
CA VAL A 7 -10.16 -8.40 -0.64
C VAL A 7 -9.42 -9.41 -1.51
N ARG A 8 -10.01 -10.57 -1.78
CA ARG A 8 -9.42 -11.62 -2.62
C ARG A 8 -10.37 -12.04 -3.72
N ARG A 9 -9.80 -12.38 -4.89
CA ARG A 9 -10.47 -13.09 -5.98
C ARG A 9 -9.47 -14.02 -6.64
N GLY A 10 -9.73 -15.33 -6.58
CA GLY A 10 -8.76 -16.34 -7.05
C GLY A 10 -7.42 -16.19 -6.31
N HIS A 11 -6.35 -16.05 -7.07
CA HIS A 11 -4.99 -15.84 -6.56
C HIS A 11 -4.64 -14.36 -6.31
N GLU A 12 -5.53 -13.43 -6.66
CA GLU A 12 -5.29 -12.00 -6.51
C GLU A 12 -5.78 -11.49 -5.15
N GLY A 13 -5.03 -10.56 -4.57
CA GLY A 13 -5.36 -9.97 -3.27
C GLY A 13 -4.99 -8.49 -3.19
N LEU A 14 -5.90 -7.70 -2.61
CA LEU A 14 -5.67 -6.29 -2.27
C LEU A 14 -5.90 -6.08 -0.77
N ARG A 15 -5.02 -5.29 -0.13
CA ARG A 15 -5.31 -4.68 1.17
C ARG A 15 -5.96 -3.33 0.93
N ILE A 16 -7.08 -3.07 1.62
CA ILE A 16 -7.81 -1.79 1.53
C ILE A 16 -8.17 -1.24 2.91
N GLY A 17 -8.31 0.07 3.06
CA GLY A 17 -8.76 0.71 4.30
C GLY A 17 -8.54 2.22 4.29
N SER A 18 -8.60 2.90 5.44
CA SER A 18 -8.32 4.34 5.51
C SER A 18 -6.81 4.63 5.51
N TRP A 19 -6.41 5.67 4.78
CA TRP A 19 -5.04 6.14 4.76
C TRP A 19 -4.74 6.92 6.03
N ARG A 20 -3.87 6.36 6.90
CA ARG A 20 -3.44 6.99 8.16
C ARG A 20 -4.59 7.42 9.09
N GLY A 21 -5.77 6.80 8.94
CA GLY A 21 -6.97 7.16 9.70
C GLY A 21 -7.73 8.37 9.15
N ASP A 22 -7.39 8.88 7.97
CA ASP A 22 -8.22 9.83 7.22
C ASP A 22 -9.27 9.05 6.43
N ASP A 23 -10.54 9.20 6.80
CA ASP A 23 -11.65 8.48 6.20
C ASP A 23 -12.07 9.04 4.83
N ARG A 24 -11.44 10.12 4.36
CA ARG A 24 -11.66 10.67 3.01
C ARG A 24 -10.84 9.96 1.96
N ILE A 25 -9.68 9.43 2.36
CA ILE A 25 -8.69 8.83 1.47
C ILE A 25 -8.57 7.34 1.76
N ALA A 26 -8.91 6.53 0.76
CA ALA A 26 -8.65 5.12 0.83
C ALA A 26 -7.16 4.83 0.60
N TYR A 27 -6.68 3.78 1.26
CA TYR A 27 -5.42 3.13 0.95
C TYR A 27 -5.73 1.82 0.22
N MET A 28 -4.98 1.52 -0.84
CA MET A 28 -5.05 0.27 -1.59
C MET A 28 -3.65 -0.25 -1.91
N ALA A 29 -3.33 -1.49 -1.55
CA ALA A 29 -2.03 -2.07 -1.87
C ALA A 29 -2.16 -3.53 -2.33
N PRO A 30 -1.34 -3.96 -3.29
CA PRO A 30 -1.28 -5.37 -3.67
C PRO A 30 -0.78 -6.24 -2.51
N MET A 31 -1.22 -7.49 -2.50
CA MET A 31 -0.54 -8.53 -1.75
C MET A 31 0.68 -9.01 -2.54
N ALA A 32 1.81 -9.22 -1.86
CA ALA A 32 3.13 -9.44 -2.48
C ALA A 32 3.24 -10.67 -3.40
N GLU A 33 2.23 -11.55 -3.40
CA GLU A 33 2.24 -12.82 -4.13
C GLU A 33 1.89 -12.66 -5.61
N THR A 34 1.14 -11.63 -6.01
CA THR A 34 0.66 -11.49 -7.39
C THR A 34 0.34 -10.04 -7.72
N SER A 35 0.90 -9.53 -8.83
CA SER A 35 0.53 -8.22 -9.38
C SER A 35 -0.97 -8.21 -9.72
N PRO A 36 -1.74 -7.22 -9.23
CA PRO A 36 -3.18 -7.20 -9.43
C PRO A 36 -3.50 -6.87 -10.89
N THR A 37 -4.48 -7.57 -11.45
CA THR A 37 -5.06 -7.20 -12.74
C THR A 37 -5.87 -5.91 -12.64
N VAL A 38 -6.13 -5.28 -13.79
CA VAL A 38 -7.02 -4.11 -13.90
C VAL A 38 -8.41 -4.41 -13.32
N THR A 39 -8.94 -5.61 -13.56
CA THR A 39 -10.25 -6.05 -13.04
C THR A 39 -10.25 -6.11 -11.52
N MET A 40 -9.20 -6.65 -10.90
CA MET A 40 -9.08 -6.71 -9.45
C MET A 40 -8.99 -5.30 -8.83
N VAL A 41 -8.21 -4.39 -9.43
CA VAL A 41 -8.11 -3.00 -8.96
C VAL A 41 -9.46 -2.28 -9.05
N ARG A 42 -10.16 -2.40 -10.19
CA ARG A 42 -11.51 -1.81 -10.36
C ARG A 42 -12.51 -2.36 -9.33
N HIS A 43 -12.43 -3.65 -9.02
CA HIS A 43 -13.24 -4.23 -7.97
C HIS A 43 -12.94 -3.63 -6.59
N GLY A 44 -11.66 -3.44 -6.26
CA GLY A 44 -11.23 -2.73 -5.06
C GLY A 44 -11.77 -1.29 -5.01
N CYS A 45 -11.71 -0.55 -6.11
CA CYS A 45 -12.25 0.81 -6.20
C CYS A 45 -13.76 0.85 -5.97
N ALA A 46 -14.51 -0.06 -6.57
CA ALA A 46 -15.96 -0.13 -6.38
C ALA A 46 -16.35 -0.40 -4.91
N LEU A 47 -15.58 -1.27 -4.23
CA LEU A 47 -15.80 -1.55 -2.81
C LEU A 47 -15.42 -0.37 -1.91
N LEU A 48 -14.38 0.39 -2.25
CA LEU A 48 -14.03 1.60 -1.51
C LEU A 48 -15.07 2.72 -1.76
N ALA A 49 -15.53 2.89 -2.99
CA ALA A 49 -16.58 3.84 -3.32
C ALA A 49 -17.89 3.52 -2.58
N SER A 50 -18.29 2.24 -2.49
CA SER A 50 -19.48 1.85 -1.72
C SER A 50 -19.33 2.07 -0.20
N ARG A 51 -18.11 2.25 0.29
CA ARG A 51 -17.79 2.64 1.68
C ARG A 51 -17.68 4.16 1.85
N GLY A 52 -17.88 4.95 0.80
CA GLY A 52 -17.91 6.41 0.86
C GLY A 52 -16.58 7.11 0.56
N TYR A 53 -15.53 6.38 0.18
CA TYR A 53 -14.25 7.00 -0.18
C TYR A 53 -14.34 7.69 -1.55
N GLY A 54 -13.85 8.92 -1.65
CA GLY A 54 -13.81 9.69 -2.89
C GLY A 54 -12.49 9.59 -3.66
N GLU A 55 -11.42 9.19 -2.97
CA GLU A 55 -10.08 9.04 -3.56
C GLU A 55 -9.34 7.84 -2.94
N ALA A 56 -8.38 7.30 -3.69
CA ALA A 56 -7.57 6.17 -3.25
C ALA A 56 -6.09 6.41 -3.57
N LEU A 57 -5.23 6.17 -2.60
CA LEU A 57 -3.77 6.16 -2.73
C LEU A 57 -3.24 4.74 -2.63
N THR A 58 -2.12 4.49 -3.29
CA THR A 58 -1.45 3.20 -3.24
C THR A 58 -0.25 3.22 -2.30
N SER A 59 0.24 2.03 -1.92
CA SER A 59 1.64 1.92 -1.47
C SER A 59 2.60 2.32 -2.60
N ALA A 60 3.89 2.43 -2.27
CA ALA A 60 4.91 2.37 -3.31
C ALA A 60 4.72 1.05 -4.10
N LEU A 61 4.66 1.17 -5.43
CA LEU A 61 4.46 0.04 -6.33
C LEU A 61 5.76 -0.23 -7.08
N SER A 62 6.17 -1.49 -7.12
CA SER A 62 7.16 -1.96 -8.07
C SER A 62 6.66 -1.79 -9.51
N PRO A 63 7.56 -1.75 -10.52
CA PRO A 63 7.14 -1.62 -11.91
C PRO A 63 6.11 -2.66 -12.38
N SER A 64 6.21 -3.91 -11.90
CA SER A 64 5.28 -4.99 -12.25
C SER A 64 3.90 -4.83 -11.61
N GLU A 65 3.78 -4.13 -10.49
CA GLU A 65 2.49 -3.89 -9.82
C GLU A 65 1.73 -2.73 -10.46
N GLN A 66 2.43 -1.78 -11.10
CA GLN A 66 1.83 -0.55 -11.64
C GLN A 66 0.82 -0.79 -12.76
N ALA A 67 1.02 -1.83 -13.59
CA ALA A 67 0.21 -2.05 -14.79
C ALA A 67 -1.29 -2.16 -14.50
N GLY A 68 -1.68 -2.89 -13.44
CA GLY A 68 -3.07 -3.04 -13.02
C GLY A 68 -3.70 -1.73 -12.56
N PHE A 69 -2.95 -0.93 -11.79
CA PHE A 69 -3.42 0.36 -11.27
C PHE A 69 -3.54 1.41 -12.37
N VAL A 70 -2.53 1.55 -13.23
CA VAL A 70 -2.55 2.50 -14.35
C VAL A 70 -3.67 2.15 -15.32
N GLY A 71 -3.85 0.87 -15.68
CA GLY A 71 -4.96 0.44 -16.53
C GLY A 71 -6.35 0.64 -15.90
N ALA A 72 -6.42 0.75 -14.57
CA ALA A 72 -7.65 1.08 -13.84
C ALA A 72 -7.89 2.60 -13.71
N GLY A 73 -6.97 3.45 -14.16
CA GLY A 73 -7.09 4.90 -14.16
C GLY A 73 -6.31 5.62 -13.06
N PHE A 74 -5.47 4.93 -12.30
CA PHE A 74 -4.57 5.59 -11.35
C PHE A 74 -3.48 6.36 -12.08
N SER A 75 -3.12 7.53 -11.54
CA SER A 75 -2.02 8.35 -12.00
C SER A 75 -0.88 8.37 -10.97
N VAL A 76 0.34 8.63 -11.44
CA VAL A 76 1.51 8.73 -10.55
C VAL A 76 1.42 10.02 -9.74
N CYS A 77 1.24 9.87 -8.41
CA CYS A 77 1.27 11.00 -7.47
C CYS A 77 2.71 11.39 -7.09
N ALA A 78 3.58 10.39 -6.87
CA ALA A 78 4.98 10.61 -6.52
C ALA A 78 5.87 9.46 -7.04
N ARG A 79 7.14 9.75 -7.29
CA ARG A 79 8.17 8.73 -7.58
C ARG A 79 9.11 8.63 -6.38
N LEU A 80 9.16 7.44 -5.79
CA LEU A 80 10.02 7.17 -4.64
C LEU A 80 11.24 6.38 -5.10
N HIS A 81 12.42 6.85 -4.72
CA HIS A 81 13.68 6.14 -4.94
C HIS A 81 14.04 5.43 -3.64
N LEU A 82 14.07 4.08 -3.67
CA LEU A 82 14.44 3.31 -2.51
C LEU A 82 15.93 3.50 -2.25
N LEU A 83 16.26 4.12 -1.13
CA LEU A 83 17.62 4.15 -0.62
C LEU A 83 17.86 2.84 0.14
N SER A 84 18.84 2.06 -0.30
CA SER A 84 19.29 0.87 0.43
C SER A 84 20.58 1.17 1.17
N HIS A 85 20.66 0.69 2.41
CA HIS A 85 21.86 0.70 3.21
C HIS A 85 22.04 -0.69 3.79
N ASP A 86 23.22 -1.28 3.60
CA ASP A 86 23.52 -2.59 4.15
C ASP A 86 23.71 -2.50 5.67
N LEU A 87 22.83 -3.16 6.42
CA LEU A 87 22.89 -3.20 7.88
C LEU A 87 23.82 -4.31 8.41
N ALA A 88 24.35 -5.17 7.54
CA ALA A 88 25.29 -6.22 7.95
C ALA A 88 26.67 -5.69 8.36
N SER A 89 27.02 -4.47 7.92
CA SER A 89 28.31 -3.82 8.21
C SER A 89 28.10 -2.40 8.73
N LEU A 90 27.58 -2.32 9.97
CA LEU A 90 27.44 -1.06 10.68
C LEU A 90 28.63 -0.85 11.62
N PRO A 91 29.19 0.37 11.71
CA PRO A 91 30.16 0.69 12.75
C PRO A 91 29.54 0.50 14.13
N ALA A 92 30.33 0.01 15.09
CA ALA A 92 29.88 -0.17 16.45
C ALA A 92 29.43 1.18 17.05
N VAL A 93 28.16 1.27 17.43
CA VAL A 93 27.58 2.42 18.12
C VAL A 93 27.37 2.07 19.60
N PRO A 94 27.64 2.99 20.54
CA PRO A 94 27.33 2.79 21.96
C PRO A 94 25.85 2.46 22.17
N GLY A 95 25.55 1.54 23.08
CA GLY A 95 24.17 1.15 23.39
C GLY A 95 23.34 2.32 23.92
N ALA A 96 22.15 2.52 23.37
CA ALA A 96 21.20 3.51 23.86
C ALA A 96 20.28 2.90 24.93
N THR A 97 20.04 3.64 26.02
CA THR A 97 19.01 3.26 27.00
C THR A 97 17.63 3.57 26.40
N LEU A 98 16.89 2.55 25.98
CA LEU A 98 15.55 2.71 25.44
C LEU A 98 14.52 2.80 26.56
N ARG A 99 13.73 3.88 26.61
CA ARG A 99 12.55 3.97 27.47
C ARG A 99 11.31 3.62 26.64
N ARG A 100 10.52 2.64 27.07
CA ARG A 100 9.19 2.40 26.49
C ARG A 100 8.25 3.52 26.93
N GLY A 101 7.65 4.22 25.98
CA GLY A 101 6.48 5.06 26.24
C GLY A 101 5.33 4.16 26.67
N ARG A 102 4.72 4.49 27.82
CA ARG A 102 3.46 3.88 28.26
C ARG A 102 2.29 4.60 27.61
#